data_AF-A0A3Q4HAG4-F1
#
_entry.id   AF-A0A3Q4HAG4-F1
#
_cell.length_a   1.000
_cell.length_b   1.000
_cell.length_c   1.000
_cell.angle_alpha   90.00
_cell.angle_beta   90.00
_cell.angle_gamma   90.00
#
_symmetry.space_group_name_H-M   'P 1'
#
loop_
_entity.id
_entity.type
_entity.pdbx_description
1 polymer ?
#
loop_
_entity_poly.entity_id
_entity_poly.type
_entity_poly.pdbx_seq_one_letter_code
_entity_poly.pdbx_strand_id
1 'polypeptide(L)'
;MGAFIAKMLLPTVSSLVFLPTASVAAKRGFHMEAMVYFFTMFFTAIYHACDGPGLSILCFMRYDILEYFSVYGTALSMWVTLIGESCYTECVLKTVYTQQVGPGCCFGALALMLRFYFEEWDYAYVHSFYHLSLAVSFVLLLPKKNRYAGTGENAAKLSCFTLCCCVRSIYIHYRNPVVMRLSVISS
;
A
#
# COMPACT_ATOMS: atom_id res chain seq x y z
N MET A 1 10.72 13.36 -32.62
CA MET A 1 9.31 13.09 -32.28
C MET A 1 9.13 11.89 -31.36
N GLY A 2 9.84 10.76 -31.55
CA GLY A 2 9.68 9.57 -30.69
C GLY A 2 9.99 9.76 -29.20
N ALA A 3 10.99 10.59 -28.85
CA ALA A 3 11.35 10.85 -27.45
C ALA A 3 10.24 11.56 -26.66
N PHE A 4 9.38 12.36 -27.31
CA PHE A 4 8.29 13.07 -26.65
C PHE A 4 7.16 12.11 -26.26
N ILE A 5 6.82 11.17 -27.16
CA ILE A 5 5.79 10.15 -26.92
C ILE A 5 6.22 9.20 -25.80
N ALA A 6 7.50 8.82 -25.77
CA ALA A 6 8.04 7.97 -24.71
C ALA A 6 7.91 8.61 -23.30
N LYS A 7 8.09 9.94 -23.20
CA LYS A 7 7.93 10.66 -21.92
C LYS A 7 6.48 10.66 -21.44
N MET A 8 5.49 10.69 -22.33
CA MET A 8 4.07 10.61 -21.96
C MET A 8 3.63 9.17 -21.61
N LEU A 9 4.22 8.16 -22.25
CA LEU A 9 3.87 6.75 -21.99
C LEU A 9 4.56 6.18 -20.75
N LEU A 10 5.69 6.74 -20.31
CA LEU A 10 6.46 6.24 -19.17
C LEU A 10 5.63 6.09 -17.89
N PRO A 11 4.84 7.11 -17.46
CA PRO A 11 3.99 7.01 -16.27
C PRO A 11 2.87 5.97 -16.42
N THR A 12 2.33 5.85 -17.64
CA THR A 12 1.30 4.86 -17.97
C THR A 12 1.86 3.44 -17.82
N VAL A 13 3.01 3.16 -18.45
CA VAL A 13 3.65 1.83 -18.39
C VAL A 13 4.12 1.51 -16.98
N SER A 14 4.67 2.48 -16.25
CA SER A 14 5.12 2.27 -14.87
C SER A 14 3.97 1.98 -13.91
N SER A 15 2.74 2.46 -14.15
CA SER A 15 1.59 2.10 -13.31
C SER A 15 1.27 0.60 -13.33
N LEU A 16 1.68 -0.13 -14.38
CA LEU A 16 1.51 -1.57 -14.47
C LEU A 16 2.30 -2.33 -13.40
N VAL A 17 3.27 -1.71 -12.72
CA VAL A 17 3.98 -2.32 -11.57
C VAL A 17 3.07 -2.60 -10.39
N PHE A 18 1.84 -2.05 -10.35
CA PHE A 18 0.83 -2.45 -9.38
C PHE A 18 0.20 -3.82 -9.67
N LEU A 19 0.27 -4.34 -10.91
CA LEU A 19 -0.21 -5.68 -11.26
C LEU A 19 0.53 -6.81 -10.53
N PRO A 20 1.88 -6.88 -10.51
CA PRO A 20 2.57 -7.90 -9.72
C PRO A 20 2.26 -7.73 -8.23
N THR A 21 2.13 -6.50 -7.72
CA THR A 21 1.73 -6.23 -6.32
C THR A 21 0.35 -6.80 -6.00
N ALA A 22 -0.65 -6.52 -6.84
CA ALA A 22 -2.01 -7.06 -6.72
C ALA A 22 -2.04 -8.58 -6.84
N SER A 23 -1.25 -9.13 -7.77
CA SER A 23 -1.14 -10.59 -7.98
C SER A 23 -0.54 -11.29 -6.77
N VAL A 24 0.50 -10.70 -6.16
CA VAL A 24 1.12 -11.20 -4.93
C VAL A 24 0.11 -11.14 -3.77
N ALA A 25 -0.63 -10.04 -3.63
CA ALA A 25 -1.68 -9.93 -2.61
C ALA A 25 -2.79 -10.96 -2.78
N ALA A 26 -3.29 -11.14 -4.00
CA ALA A 26 -4.31 -12.13 -4.32
C ALA A 26 -3.83 -13.56 -4.02
N LYS A 27 -2.60 -13.92 -4.43
CA LYS A 27 -2.02 -15.25 -4.16
C LYS A 27 -1.81 -15.51 -2.66
N ARG A 28 -1.58 -14.46 -1.87
CA ARG A 28 -1.45 -14.55 -0.42
C ARG A 28 -2.80 -14.51 0.31
N GLY A 29 -3.92 -14.39 -0.41
CA GLY A 29 -5.29 -14.38 0.15
C GLY A 29 -5.75 -13.02 0.69
N PHE A 30 -5.06 -11.93 0.32
CA PHE A 30 -5.40 -10.55 0.68
C PHE A 30 -6.26 -9.93 -0.44
N HIS A 31 -7.52 -10.38 -0.54
CA HIS A 31 -8.40 -10.01 -1.65
C HIS A 31 -8.81 -8.53 -1.62
N MET A 32 -9.01 -7.94 -0.43
CA MET A 32 -9.36 -6.53 -0.28
C MET A 32 -8.22 -5.63 -0.78
N GLU A 33 -7.00 -5.91 -0.35
CA GLU A 33 -5.78 -5.20 -0.76
C GLU A 33 -5.55 -5.37 -2.27
N ALA A 34 -5.71 -6.59 -2.80
CA ALA A 34 -5.57 -6.85 -4.23
C ALA A 34 -6.58 -6.06 -5.09
N MET A 35 -7.84 -5.95 -4.64
CA MET A 35 -8.86 -5.16 -5.33
C MET A 35 -8.52 -3.67 -5.35
N VAL A 36 -8.08 -3.11 -4.22
CA VAL A 36 -7.71 -1.69 -4.11
C VAL A 36 -6.47 -1.37 -4.95
N TYR A 37 -5.45 -2.25 -4.98
CA TYR A 37 -4.28 -2.07 -5.85
C TYR A 37 -4.63 -2.13 -7.33
N PHE A 38 -5.50 -3.07 -7.72
CA PHE A 38 -5.94 -3.18 -9.11
C PHE A 38 -6.79 -1.98 -9.54
N PHE A 39 -7.69 -1.50 -8.66
CA PHE A 39 -8.47 -0.30 -8.89
C PHE A 39 -7.56 0.93 -9.06
N THR A 40 -6.58 1.09 -8.17
CA THR A 40 -5.60 2.18 -8.25
C THR A 40 -4.82 2.12 -9.56
N MET A 41 -4.34 0.93 -9.95
CA MET A 41 -3.64 0.73 -11.23
C MET A 41 -4.49 1.16 -12.42
N PHE A 42 -5.76 0.74 -12.46
CA PHE A 42 -6.66 1.06 -13.57
C PHE A 42 -6.88 2.58 -13.73
N PHE A 43 -7.21 3.29 -12.65
CA PHE A 43 -7.44 4.73 -12.72
C PHE A 43 -6.16 5.51 -13.00
N THR A 44 -5.03 5.11 -12.39
CA THR A 44 -3.72 5.72 -12.66
C THR A 44 -3.28 5.50 -14.10
N ALA A 45 -3.46 4.29 -14.66
CA ALA A 45 -3.10 3.99 -16.05
C ALA A 45 -3.93 4.82 -17.03
N ILE A 46 -5.25 4.93 -16.82
CA ILE A 46 -6.13 5.71 -17.70
C ILE A 46 -5.83 7.20 -17.56
N TYR A 47 -5.58 7.71 -16.35
CA TYR A 47 -5.19 9.10 -16.12
C TYR A 47 -3.96 9.49 -16.95
N HIS A 48 -2.89 8.70 -16.89
CA HIS A 48 -1.67 8.97 -17.66
C HIS A 48 -1.82 8.68 -19.15
N ALA A 49 -2.67 7.71 -19.54
CA ALA A 49 -2.99 7.47 -20.95
C ALA A 49 -3.75 8.66 -21.56
N CYS A 50 -4.63 9.29 -20.76
CA CYS A 50 -5.42 10.47 -21.12
C CYS A 50 -4.59 11.74 -21.33
N ASP A 51 -3.42 11.84 -20.68
CA ASP A 51 -2.49 12.96 -20.84
C ASP A 51 -1.69 12.90 -22.16
N GLY A 52 -1.75 11.76 -22.87
CA GLY A 52 -1.07 11.55 -24.15
C GLY A 52 -1.74 12.24 -25.36
N PRO A 53 -0.95 12.79 -26.31
CA PRO A 53 -1.51 13.43 -27.51
C PRO A 53 -2.24 12.40 -28.39
N GLY A 54 -3.55 12.58 -28.58
CA GLY A 54 -4.40 11.73 -29.41
C GLY A 54 -5.08 10.55 -28.70
N LEU A 55 -4.81 10.34 -27.41
CA LEU A 55 -5.49 9.31 -26.59
C LEU A 55 -6.63 9.87 -25.72
N SER A 56 -6.92 11.17 -25.79
CA SER A 56 -8.03 11.79 -25.06
C SER A 56 -9.41 11.19 -25.37
N ILE A 57 -9.55 10.48 -26.50
CA ILE A 57 -10.77 9.72 -26.85
C ILE A 57 -11.00 8.49 -25.97
N LEU A 58 -9.96 7.98 -25.31
CA LEU A 58 -10.04 6.85 -24.38
C LEU A 58 -10.59 7.28 -23.00
N CYS A 59 -10.66 8.59 -22.72
CA CYS A 59 -11.11 9.13 -21.45
C CYS A 59 -12.63 9.06 -21.35
N PHE A 60 -13.14 8.07 -20.63
CA PHE A 60 -14.58 7.94 -20.36
C PHE A 60 -15.12 9.08 -19.46
N MET A 61 -14.26 9.72 -18.67
CA MET A 61 -14.62 10.74 -17.67
C MET A 61 -13.62 11.91 -17.69
N ARG A 62 -13.98 13.05 -17.07
CA ARG A 62 -13.14 14.25 -16.97
C ARG A 62 -11.81 13.95 -16.25
N TYR A 63 -10.75 14.61 -16.73
CA TYR A 63 -9.38 14.47 -16.23
C TYR A 63 -9.27 14.65 -14.71
N ASP A 64 -9.89 15.71 -14.16
CA ASP A 64 -9.84 16.02 -12.72
C ASP A 64 -10.41 14.89 -11.84
N ILE A 65 -11.40 14.17 -12.36
CA ILE A 65 -12.03 13.07 -11.63
C ILE A 65 -11.16 11.81 -11.70
N LEU A 66 -10.49 11.57 -12.82
CA LEU A 66 -9.49 10.49 -12.94
C LEU A 66 -8.31 10.73 -11.99
N GLU A 67 -7.83 11.97 -11.89
CA GLU A 67 -6.80 12.35 -10.92
C GLU A 67 -7.27 12.12 -9.49
N TYR A 68 -8.50 12.55 -9.16
CA TYR A 68 -9.06 12.33 -7.84
C TYR A 68 -9.10 10.84 -7.47
N PHE A 69 -9.57 9.98 -8.37
CA PHE A 69 -9.63 8.54 -8.13
C PHE A 69 -8.25 7.89 -8.02
N SER A 70 -7.25 8.33 -8.79
CA SER A 70 -5.89 7.78 -8.70
C SER A 70 -5.22 8.18 -7.37
N VAL A 71 -5.34 9.44 -6.95
CA VAL A 71 -4.82 9.93 -5.66
C VAL A 71 -5.56 9.26 -4.51
N TYR A 72 -6.89 9.17 -4.57
CA TYR A 72 -7.67 8.50 -3.54
C TYR A 72 -7.38 6.99 -3.47
N GLY A 73 -7.21 6.33 -4.62
CA GLY A 73 -6.84 4.92 -4.71
C GLY A 73 -5.48 4.62 -4.09
N THR A 74 -4.47 5.46 -4.33
CA THR A 74 -3.15 5.31 -3.69
C THR A 74 -3.22 5.53 -2.19
N ALA A 75 -3.99 6.51 -1.72
CA ALA A 75 -4.22 6.74 -0.28
C ALA A 75 -4.95 5.55 0.38
N LEU A 76 -5.99 5.02 -0.26
CA LEU A 76 -6.68 3.81 0.18
C LEU A 76 -5.74 2.60 0.21
N SER A 77 -4.89 2.44 -0.81
CA SER A 77 -3.88 1.39 -0.88
C SER A 77 -2.91 1.46 0.30
N MET A 78 -2.40 2.65 0.62
CA MET A 78 -1.57 2.87 1.80
C MET A 78 -2.33 2.51 3.09
N TRP A 79 -3.58 2.99 3.22
CA TRP A 79 -4.41 2.75 4.40
C TRP A 79 -4.69 1.26 4.65
N VAL A 80 -5.13 0.51 3.63
CA VAL A 80 -5.42 -0.93 3.77
C VAL A 80 -4.15 -1.73 4.05
N THR A 81 -3.01 -1.35 3.47
CA THR A 81 -1.70 -1.97 3.76
C THR A 81 -1.32 -1.79 5.23
N LEU A 82 -1.47 -0.58 5.76
CA LEU A 82 -1.13 -0.26 7.15
C LEU A 82 -2.07 -0.95 8.16
N ILE A 83 -3.36 -1.07 7.85
CA ILE A 83 -4.30 -1.83 8.69
C ILE A 83 -3.95 -3.32 8.67
N GLY A 84 -3.59 -3.85 7.49
CA GLY A 84 -3.08 -5.20 7.34
C GLY A 84 -1.87 -5.45 8.25
N GLU A 85 -0.90 -4.54 8.26
CA GLU A 85 0.28 -4.67 9.14
C GLU A 85 -0.07 -4.54 10.64
N SER A 86 -0.88 -3.54 11.01
CA SER A 86 -1.23 -3.28 12.41
C SER A 86 -2.01 -4.44 13.05
N CYS A 87 -2.88 -5.12 12.28
CA CYS A 87 -3.63 -6.27 12.77
C CYS A 87 -2.75 -7.53 12.96
N TYR A 88 -1.67 -7.66 12.20
CA TYR A 88 -0.75 -8.81 12.28
C TYR A 88 0.34 -8.63 13.34
N THR A 89 0.72 -7.38 13.62
CA THR A 89 1.77 -7.02 14.60
C THR A 89 1.46 -7.51 16.02
N GLU A 90 0.18 -7.64 16.40
CA GLU A 90 -0.19 -8.12 17.75
C GLU A 90 -0.02 -9.63 17.98
N CYS A 91 0.29 -10.44 16.96
CA CYS A 91 0.39 -11.91 17.08
C CYS A 91 1.80 -12.52 16.84
N VAL A 92 2.81 -11.75 16.43
CA VAL A 92 4.15 -12.28 16.10
C VAL A 92 5.26 -11.48 16.77
N LEU A 93 6.25 -12.19 17.32
CA LEU A 93 7.41 -11.67 18.05
C LEU A 93 8.08 -10.48 17.33
N LYS A 94 8.29 -9.39 18.09
CA LYS A 94 8.83 -8.06 17.74
C LYS A 94 10.15 -8.03 16.95
N THR A 95 10.89 -9.14 16.87
CA THR A 95 12.29 -9.17 16.42
C THR A 95 12.48 -9.44 14.92
N VAL A 96 11.56 -10.14 14.26
CA VAL A 96 11.64 -10.39 12.79
C VAL A 96 10.84 -9.32 12.00
N TYR A 97 9.88 -8.68 12.65
CA TYR A 97 8.96 -7.70 12.07
C TYR A 97 9.64 -6.35 11.76
N THR A 98 10.57 -5.92 12.61
CA THR A 98 11.33 -4.67 12.43
C THR A 98 12.28 -4.71 11.22
N GLN A 99 12.67 -5.89 10.72
CA GLN A 99 13.55 -6.01 9.56
C GLN A 99 12.84 -5.74 8.21
N GLN A 100 11.51 -5.91 8.13
CA GLN A 100 10.74 -5.78 6.88
C GLN A 100 9.92 -4.48 6.83
N VAL A 101 9.40 -4.02 7.97
CA VAL A 101 8.64 -2.76 8.04
C VAL A 101 9.52 -1.53 7.84
N GLY A 102 10.75 -1.55 8.37
CA GLY A 102 11.74 -0.48 8.18
C GLY A 102 11.93 -0.09 6.71
N PRO A 103 12.37 -1.00 5.83
CA PRO A 103 12.57 -0.69 4.42
C PRO A 103 11.26 -0.32 3.71
N GLY A 104 10.12 -0.94 4.06
CA GLY A 104 8.81 -0.59 3.50
C GLY A 104 8.39 0.86 3.78
N CYS A 105 8.56 1.32 5.03
CA CYS A 105 8.33 2.72 5.41
C CYS A 105 9.32 3.68 4.74
N CYS A 106 10.60 3.28 4.59
CA CYS A 106 11.59 4.10 3.86
C CYS A 106 11.21 4.29 2.39
N PHE A 107 10.80 3.24 1.69
CA PHE A 107 10.32 3.35 0.30
C PHE A 107 9.00 4.13 0.20
N GLY A 108 8.12 4.03 1.20
CA GLY A 108 6.91 4.84 1.29
C GLY A 108 7.22 6.33 1.46
N ALA A 109 8.16 6.67 2.35
CA ALA A 109 8.64 8.03 2.53
C ALA A 109 9.31 8.57 1.25
N LEU A 110 10.12 7.74 0.57
CA LEU A 110 10.70 8.09 -0.73
C LEU A 110 9.61 8.38 -1.77
N ALA A 111 8.56 7.58 -1.84
CA ALA A 111 7.44 7.81 -2.75
C ALA A 111 6.76 9.16 -2.46
N LEU A 112 6.50 9.48 -1.19
CA LEU A 112 5.91 10.77 -0.80
C LEU A 112 6.84 11.94 -1.15
N MET A 113 8.15 11.80 -0.90
CA MET A 113 9.13 12.81 -1.29
C MET A 113 9.14 13.02 -2.81
N LEU A 114 9.10 11.96 -3.61
CA LEU A 114 9.03 12.06 -5.07
C LEU A 114 7.75 12.78 -5.53
N ARG A 115 6.61 12.56 -4.85
CA ARG A 115 5.32 13.17 -5.24
C ARG A 115 5.23 14.67 -4.92
N PHE A 116 5.81 15.12 -3.81
CA PHE A 116 5.63 16.49 -3.30
C PHE A 116 6.86 17.38 -3.40
N TYR A 117 8.08 16.82 -3.34
CA TYR A 117 9.31 17.61 -3.29
C TYR A 117 9.98 17.76 -4.66
N PHE A 118 9.87 16.76 -5.53
CA PHE A 118 10.52 16.74 -6.84
C PHE A 118 9.60 17.18 -7.99
N GLU A 119 8.67 18.09 -7.73
CA GLU A 119 7.71 18.58 -8.75
C GLU A 119 8.40 19.36 -9.89
N GLU A 120 9.54 20.00 -9.62
CA GLU A 120 10.30 20.78 -10.62
C GLU A 120 11.09 19.91 -11.64
N TRP A 121 11.19 18.61 -11.40
CA TRP A 121 11.91 17.68 -12.25
C TRP A 121 11.00 17.10 -13.36
N ASP A 122 11.57 16.35 -14.29
CA ASP A 122 10.82 15.72 -15.37
C ASP A 122 9.68 14.82 -14.83
N TYR A 123 8.43 15.30 -14.97
CA TYR A 123 7.22 14.62 -14.50
C TYR A 123 7.19 13.12 -14.85
N ALA A 124 7.52 12.79 -16.10
CA ALA A 124 7.56 11.42 -16.60
C ALA A 124 8.44 10.49 -15.74
N TYR A 125 9.63 10.96 -15.38
CA TYR A 125 10.59 10.20 -14.59
C TYR A 125 10.18 10.17 -13.12
N VAL A 126 9.89 11.34 -12.53
CA VAL A 126 9.51 11.46 -11.12
C VAL A 126 8.30 10.58 -10.80
N HIS A 127 7.27 10.63 -11.66
CA HIS A 127 6.04 9.87 -11.47
C HIS A 127 6.24 8.37 -11.70
N SER A 128 7.13 7.98 -12.62
CA SER A 128 7.48 6.57 -12.83
C SER A 128 8.25 5.99 -11.63
N PHE A 129 9.20 6.75 -11.06
CA PHE A 129 9.91 6.36 -9.84
C PHE A 129 8.99 6.34 -8.62
N TYR A 130 8.02 7.25 -8.56
CA TYR A 130 6.96 7.23 -7.56
C TYR A 130 6.16 5.92 -7.61
N HIS A 131 5.71 5.47 -8.79
CA HIS A 131 4.99 4.19 -8.92
C HIS A 131 5.84 2.99 -8.46
N LEU A 132 7.11 2.96 -8.86
CA LEU A 132 8.02 1.89 -8.49
C LEU A 132 8.29 1.85 -6.98
N SER A 133 8.64 2.98 -6.39
CA SER A 133 8.89 3.09 -4.95
C SER A 133 7.64 2.72 -4.13
N LEU A 134 6.46 3.16 -4.56
CA LEU A 134 5.20 2.83 -3.92
C LEU A 134 4.86 1.34 -4.00
N ALA A 135 5.02 0.72 -5.17
CA ALA A 135 4.79 -0.72 -5.33
C ALA A 135 5.76 -1.57 -4.49
N VAL A 136 7.03 -1.19 -4.43
CA VAL A 136 8.02 -1.87 -3.55
C VAL A 136 7.62 -1.72 -2.08
N SER A 137 7.19 -0.53 -1.66
CA SER A 137 6.68 -0.30 -0.31
C SER A 137 5.50 -1.23 0.01
N PHE A 138 4.50 -1.32 -0.87
CA PHE A 138 3.35 -2.21 -0.68
C PHE A 138 3.72 -3.69 -0.61
N VAL A 139 4.66 -4.17 -1.44
CA VAL A 139 5.07 -5.59 -1.40
C VAL A 139 5.82 -5.93 -0.11
N LEU A 140 6.65 -5.01 0.39
CA LEU A 140 7.43 -5.20 1.62
C LEU A 140 6.55 -5.11 2.88
N LEU A 141 5.57 -4.21 2.86
CA LEU A 141 4.57 -4.05 3.92
C LEU A 141 3.42 -5.06 3.80
N LEU A 142 3.47 -6.02 2.88
CA LEU A 142 2.43 -7.05 2.81
C LEU A 142 2.90 -8.31 3.56
N PRO A 143 2.13 -8.83 4.53
CA PRO A 143 2.50 -10.05 5.24
C PRO A 143 2.69 -11.22 4.27
N LYS A 144 3.69 -12.09 4.53
CA LYS A 144 3.99 -13.23 3.65
C LYS A 144 2.96 -14.36 3.71
N LYS A 145 2.18 -14.45 4.79
CA LYS A 145 1.22 -15.53 5.02
C LYS A 145 -0.05 -14.97 5.63
N ASN A 146 -1.17 -15.04 4.91
CA ASN A 146 -2.48 -14.80 5.49
C ASN A 146 -2.91 -16.05 6.27
N ARG A 147 -3.01 -15.96 7.60
CA ARG A 147 -3.50 -17.09 8.43
C ARG A 147 -5.04 -17.23 8.40
N TYR A 148 -5.75 -16.26 7.84
CA TYR A 148 -7.21 -16.22 7.72
C TYR A 148 -7.71 -16.60 6.31
N ALA A 149 -6.81 -16.86 5.36
CA ALA A 149 -7.18 -17.34 4.03
C ALA A 149 -7.56 -18.84 4.09
N GLY A 150 -8.86 -19.14 4.19
CA GLY A 150 -9.38 -20.51 4.07
C GLY A 150 -10.40 -20.92 5.15
N THR A 151 -10.56 -20.16 6.21
CA THR A 151 -11.73 -20.27 7.10
C THR A 151 -12.84 -19.45 6.47
N GLY A 152 -13.98 -20.06 6.14
CA GLY A 152 -15.17 -19.40 5.57
C GLY A 152 -15.85 -18.37 6.51
N GLU A 153 -15.07 -17.69 7.35
CA GLU A 153 -15.46 -16.51 8.07
C GLU A 153 -15.12 -15.30 7.21
N ASN A 154 -16.15 -14.50 6.94
CA ASN A 154 -16.12 -13.27 6.15
C ASN A 154 -14.83 -12.47 6.39
N ALA A 155 -14.08 -12.24 5.31
CA ALA A 155 -12.89 -11.41 5.29
C ALA A 155 -13.16 -10.09 6.02
N ALA A 156 -12.44 -9.87 7.12
CA ALA A 156 -12.55 -8.70 7.98
C ALA A 156 -13.99 -8.36 8.41
N LYS A 157 -14.61 -9.22 9.25
CA LYS A 157 -15.43 -8.63 10.32
C LYS A 157 -14.46 -7.83 11.20
N LEU A 158 -14.37 -6.53 10.93
CA LEU A 158 -13.87 -5.53 11.89
C LEU A 158 -14.85 -5.54 13.07
N SER A 159 -14.80 -6.61 13.85
CA SER A 159 -15.71 -6.79 14.97
C SER A 159 -15.32 -5.75 16.01
N CYS A 160 -16.31 -4.99 16.48
CA CYS A 160 -16.21 -4.05 17.59
C CYS A 160 -15.48 -4.66 18.81
N PHE A 161 -15.48 -6.00 18.95
CA PHE A 161 -14.70 -6.74 19.94
C PHE A 161 -13.18 -6.66 19.78
N THR A 162 -12.62 -6.60 18.57
CA THR A 162 -11.18 -6.48 18.34
C THR A 162 -10.67 -5.11 18.79
N LEU A 163 -11.44 -4.05 18.51
CA LEU A 163 -11.18 -2.69 19.03
C LEU A 163 -11.30 -2.64 20.57
N CYS A 164 -12.22 -3.39 21.16
CA CYS A 164 -12.42 -3.42 22.62
C CYS A 164 -11.32 -4.21 23.36
N CYS A 165 -10.77 -5.27 22.75
CA CYS A 165 -9.63 -6.01 23.28
C CYS A 165 -8.33 -5.18 23.29
N CYS A 166 -8.09 -4.36 22.24
CA CYS A 166 -6.93 -3.47 22.18
C CYS A 166 -6.90 -2.45 23.34
N VAL A 167 -8.05 -1.89 23.75
CA VAL A 167 -8.12 -0.93 24.88
C VAL A 167 -7.89 -1.63 26.22
N ARG A 168 -8.38 -2.87 26.40
CA ARG A 168 -8.27 -3.58 27.68
C ARG A 168 -6.87 -4.09 27.97
N SER A 169 -6.10 -4.44 26.93
CA SER A 169 -4.71 -4.87 27.07
C SER A 169 -3.77 -3.71 27.46
N ILE A 170 -3.99 -2.51 26.88
CA ILE A 170 -3.25 -1.29 27.25
C ILE A 170 -3.52 -0.90 28.72
N TYR A 171 -4.77 -1.03 29.18
CA TYR A 171 -5.15 -0.68 30.54
C TYR A 171 -4.56 -1.62 31.61
N ILE A 172 -4.43 -2.92 31.29
CA ILE A 172 -3.78 -3.89 32.19
C ILE A 172 -2.26 -3.69 32.19
N HIS A 173 -1.66 -3.37 31.05
CA HIS A 173 -0.21 -3.23 30.93
C HIS A 173 0.34 -1.98 31.64
N TYR A 174 -0.45 -0.90 31.77
CA TYR A 174 -0.06 0.30 32.52
C TYR A 174 -0.22 0.16 34.06
N ARG A 175 -0.96 -0.86 34.53
CA ARG A 175 -1.32 -0.99 35.96
C ARG A 175 -0.46 -1.96 36.76
N ASN A 176 0.38 -2.78 36.13
CA ASN A 176 1.15 -3.83 36.82
C ASN A 176 2.64 -3.85 36.43
N PRO A 177 3.53 -3.17 37.20
CA PRO A 177 4.97 -3.20 36.96
C PRO A 177 5.63 -4.57 37.25
N VAL A 178 4.89 -5.56 37.76
CA VAL A 178 5.42 -6.87 38.16
C VAL A 178 5.68 -7.81 36.97
N VAL A 179 4.93 -7.68 35.87
CA VAL A 179 5.04 -8.59 34.71
C VAL A 179 6.31 -8.35 33.88
N MET A 180 6.95 -7.18 34.01
CA MET A 180 8.18 -6.84 33.28
C MET A 180 9.38 -7.69 33.72
N ARG A 181 9.37 -8.22 34.96
CA ARG A 181 10.52 -8.94 35.52
C ARG A 181 10.55 -10.43 35.15
N LEU A 182 9.42 -11.03 34.77
CA LEU A 182 9.34 -12.45 34.41
C LEU A 182 9.76 -12.74 32.96
N SER A 183 9.57 -11.78 32.05
CA SER A 183 9.93 -11.94 30.63
C SER A 183 11.44 -11.89 30.35
N VAL A 184 12.24 -11.36 31.29
CA VAL A 184 13.70 -11.22 31.14
C VAL A 184 14.46 -12.42 31.72
N ILE A 185 13.82 -13.23 32.58
CA ILE A 185 14.48 -14.36 33.28
C ILE A 185 14.36 -15.67 32.48
N SER A 186 13.56 -15.72 31.42
CA SER A 186 13.41 -16.89 30.54
C SER A 186 13.90 -16.57 29.11
N SER A 187 15.17 -16.18 28.99
CA SER A 187 15.94 -16.21 27.74
C SER A 187 17.31 -16.80 28.03
#